data_AF-W6QX32-F1
#
_entry.id   AF-W6QX32-F1
#
_cell.length_a   1.000
_cell.length_b   1.000
_cell.length_c   1.000
_cell.angle_alpha   90.00
_cell.angle_beta   90.00
_cell.angle_gamma   90.00
#
_symmetry.space_group_name_H-M   'P 1'
#
loop_
_entity.id
_entity.type
_entity.pdbx_description
1 polymer ?
#
loop_
_entity_poly.entity_id
_entity_poly.type
_entity_poly.pdbx_seq_one_letter_code
_entity_poly.pdbx_strand_id
1 'polypeptide(L)'
;MHDPFKITQPTCISFSGGRTSAYMLWRVLQTNGGLPADTVVCFANTGKEVEATLRFVRDCAEHWQVPIRWLEYVPMEPGFALIDFDRASRQGEPFEALIRKRQYLPNPVARGCTTSLKIRPMHRFLRHLGWTDWDQMIGIRADEHRRVSKIRARGHSTESTHETMCMPLADAGVTVRDVSAFWQAQPFDLDLLTVNGRTLEGNCDLCFLKPRGQRLALIKARPEAAVWWIRMESLNLASKPSGARFRADGPSYADLARFAADQGDLFDGAEEAIACFCGD
;
A
#
# COMPACT_ATOMS: atom_id res chain seq x y z
N MET A 1 -21.48 -16.85 -19.75
CA MET A 1 -21.09 -16.09 -18.54
C MET A 1 -19.75 -15.44 -18.86
N HIS A 2 -19.60 -14.13 -18.66
CA HIS A 2 -18.34 -13.42 -18.92
C HIS A 2 -17.37 -13.67 -17.77
N ASP A 3 -16.14 -14.12 -18.05
CA ASP A 3 -15.08 -14.24 -17.03
C ASP A 3 -14.52 -12.83 -16.74
N PRO A 4 -14.69 -12.29 -15.52
CA PRO A 4 -14.29 -10.92 -15.20
C PRO A 4 -12.77 -10.70 -15.25
N PHE A 5 -11.95 -11.75 -15.28
CA PHE A 5 -10.49 -11.64 -15.40
C PHE A 5 -10.01 -11.67 -16.86
N LYS A 6 -10.92 -11.90 -17.83
CA LYS A 6 -10.57 -11.93 -19.25
C LYS A 6 -10.29 -10.51 -19.72
N ILE A 7 -9.11 -10.31 -20.32
CA ILE A 7 -8.71 -9.03 -20.89
C ILE A 7 -8.98 -9.05 -22.39
N THR A 8 -9.68 -8.02 -22.88
CA THR A 8 -10.05 -7.88 -24.30
C THR A 8 -9.68 -6.51 -24.88
N GLN A 9 -9.09 -5.63 -24.07
CA GLN A 9 -8.71 -4.27 -24.44
C GLN A 9 -7.53 -3.80 -23.57
N PRO A 10 -6.86 -2.66 -23.88
CA PRO A 10 -5.76 -2.13 -23.07
C PRO A 10 -6.13 -2.08 -21.59
N THR A 11 -5.35 -2.77 -20.75
CA THR A 11 -5.67 -2.94 -19.33
C THR A 11 -4.46 -2.66 -18.45
N CYS A 12 -4.62 -1.77 -17.48
CA CYS A 12 -3.66 -1.56 -16.42
C CYS A 12 -4.10 -2.28 -15.15
N ILE A 13 -3.21 -3.12 -14.61
CA ILE A 13 -3.41 -3.86 -13.37
C ILE A 13 -2.72 -3.11 -12.24
N SER A 14 -3.51 -2.53 -11.32
CA SER A 14 -2.99 -1.89 -10.11
C SER A 14 -2.53 -2.93 -9.09
N PHE A 15 -1.23 -3.23 -9.09
CA PHE A 15 -0.60 -4.10 -8.12
C PHE A 15 -0.18 -3.28 -6.91
N SER A 16 -0.84 -3.48 -5.76
CA SER A 16 -0.57 -2.67 -4.56
C SER A 16 0.55 -3.21 -3.67
N GLY A 17 1.09 -4.38 -3.98
CA GLY A 17 2.04 -5.09 -3.12
C GLY A 17 1.38 -5.95 -2.03
N GLY A 18 0.05 -6.05 -2.03
CA GLY A 18 -0.69 -6.87 -1.07
C GLY A 18 -1.20 -8.18 -1.66
N ARG A 19 -1.48 -9.16 -0.78
CA ARG A 19 -2.06 -10.47 -1.11
C ARG A 19 -3.28 -10.42 -2.02
N THR A 20 -4.20 -9.48 -1.81
CA THR A 20 -5.41 -9.35 -2.64
C THR A 20 -5.09 -8.91 -4.07
N SER A 21 -4.24 -7.90 -4.28
CA SER A 21 -3.87 -7.48 -5.64
C SER A 21 -3.01 -8.53 -6.35
N ALA A 22 -2.19 -9.25 -5.59
CA ALA A 22 -1.39 -10.35 -6.11
C ALA A 22 -2.26 -11.55 -6.52
N TYR A 23 -3.25 -11.91 -5.71
CA TYR A 23 -4.26 -12.92 -6.10
C TYR A 23 -5.05 -12.51 -7.36
N MET A 24 -5.40 -11.23 -7.49
CA MET A 24 -6.04 -10.72 -8.72
C MET A 24 -5.13 -10.90 -9.94
N LEU A 25 -3.85 -10.54 -9.84
CA LEU A 25 -2.89 -10.76 -10.92
C LEU A 25 -2.81 -12.24 -11.28
N TRP A 26 -2.65 -13.13 -10.29
CA TRP A 26 -2.63 -14.57 -10.52
C TRP A 26 -3.88 -15.05 -11.29
N ARG A 27 -5.08 -14.61 -10.91
CA ARG A 27 -6.33 -14.94 -11.62
C ARG A 27 -6.33 -14.46 -13.07
N VAL A 28 -5.85 -13.25 -13.33
CA VAL A 28 -5.70 -12.73 -14.71
C VAL A 28 -4.78 -13.64 -15.52
N LEU A 29 -3.65 -14.05 -14.95
CA LEU A 29 -2.70 -14.92 -15.66
C LEU A 29 -3.31 -16.29 -15.98
N GLN A 30 -4.03 -16.89 -15.03
CA GLN A 30 -4.71 -18.17 -15.25
C GLN A 30 -5.77 -18.07 -16.37
N THR A 31 -6.63 -17.05 -16.32
CA THR A 31 -7.70 -16.85 -17.32
C THR A 31 -7.16 -16.56 -18.72
N ASN A 32 -6.00 -15.92 -18.83
CA ASN A 32 -5.46 -15.47 -20.12
C ASN A 32 -4.30 -16.33 -20.65
N GLY A 33 -3.85 -17.35 -19.92
CA GLY A 33 -2.71 -18.18 -20.30
C GLY A 33 -1.37 -17.43 -20.21
N GLY A 34 -1.27 -16.47 -19.30
CA GLY A 34 -0.16 -15.52 -19.20
C GLY A 34 -0.63 -14.07 -19.20
N LEU A 35 0.31 -13.13 -19.30
CA LEU A 35 0.00 -11.70 -19.38
C LEU A 35 -0.27 -11.32 -20.85
N PRO A 36 -1.47 -10.80 -21.20
CA PRO A 36 -1.75 -10.35 -22.55
C PRO A 36 -0.85 -9.19 -22.99
N ALA A 37 -0.62 -9.05 -24.30
CA ALA A 37 0.27 -8.03 -24.86
C ALA A 37 -0.13 -6.60 -24.47
N ASP A 38 -1.41 -6.27 -24.52
CA ASP A 38 -1.95 -4.94 -24.19
C ASP A 38 -2.23 -4.77 -22.69
N THR A 39 -1.42 -5.39 -21.83
CA THR A 39 -1.58 -5.33 -20.38
C THR A 39 -0.34 -4.81 -19.70
N VAL A 40 -0.52 -3.85 -18.78
CA VAL A 40 0.57 -3.29 -17.98
C VAL A 40 0.26 -3.51 -16.51
N VAL A 41 1.13 -4.25 -15.81
CA VAL A 41 1.06 -4.38 -14.35
C VAL A 41 1.89 -3.27 -13.72
N CYS A 42 1.29 -2.42 -12.89
CA CYS A 42 1.97 -1.32 -12.23
C CYS A 42 2.01 -1.51 -10.71
N PHE A 43 3.21 -1.35 -10.13
CA PHE A 43 3.41 -1.15 -8.70
C PHE A 43 3.97 0.25 -8.46
N ALA A 44 3.28 1.03 -7.63
CA ALA A 44 3.70 2.40 -7.31
C ALA A 44 4.37 2.46 -5.94
N ASN A 45 5.69 2.58 -5.94
CA ASN A 45 6.48 2.72 -4.72
C ASN A 45 6.36 4.14 -4.18
N THR A 46 6.03 4.25 -2.90
CA THR A 46 5.94 5.55 -2.21
C THR A 46 7.24 5.95 -1.53
N GLY A 47 8.22 5.03 -1.47
CA GLY A 47 9.40 5.14 -0.62
C GLY A 47 9.14 4.79 0.85
N LYS A 48 7.87 4.55 1.24
CA LYS A 48 7.46 4.22 2.60
C LYS A 48 6.84 2.83 2.72
N GLU A 49 6.95 2.01 1.69
CA GLU A 49 6.55 0.61 1.77
C GLU A 49 7.55 -0.17 2.66
N VAL A 50 7.07 -1.16 3.40
CA VAL A 50 7.93 -2.05 4.18
C VAL A 50 8.69 -2.98 3.25
N GLU A 51 9.90 -3.35 3.63
CA GLU A 51 10.79 -4.16 2.78
C GLU A 51 10.16 -5.51 2.38
N ALA A 52 9.37 -6.13 3.25
CA ALA A 52 8.64 -7.36 2.93
C ALA A 52 7.65 -7.16 1.76
N THR A 53 7.00 -6.00 1.63
CA THR A 53 6.16 -5.67 0.48
C THR A 53 6.98 -5.56 -0.79
N LEU A 54 8.16 -4.91 -0.73
CA LEU A 54 9.02 -4.75 -1.90
C LEU A 54 9.52 -6.12 -2.39
N ARG A 55 10.01 -6.97 -1.48
CA ARG A 55 10.43 -8.34 -1.80
C ARG A 55 9.28 -9.13 -2.40
N PHE A 56 8.10 -9.07 -1.79
CA PHE A 56 6.93 -9.79 -2.30
C PHE A 56 6.52 -9.37 -3.72
N VAL A 57 6.60 -8.08 -4.07
CA VAL A 57 6.34 -7.61 -5.45
C VAL A 57 7.35 -8.23 -6.42
N ARG A 58 8.64 -8.23 -6.07
CA ARG A 58 9.70 -8.86 -6.87
C ARG A 58 9.44 -10.36 -7.02
N ASP A 59 9.18 -11.05 -5.91
CA ASP A 59 8.96 -12.50 -5.88
C ASP A 59 7.74 -12.88 -6.74
N CYS A 60 6.64 -12.12 -6.69
CA CYS A 60 5.50 -12.32 -7.59
C CYS A 60 5.89 -12.19 -9.08
N ALA A 61 6.72 -11.21 -9.43
CA ALA A 61 7.19 -11.04 -10.81
C ALA A 61 8.06 -12.22 -11.27
N GLU A 62 8.94 -12.71 -10.41
CA GLU A 62 9.85 -13.83 -10.67
C GLU A 62 9.10 -15.16 -10.77
N HIS A 63 8.31 -15.50 -9.75
CA HIS A 63 7.58 -16.78 -9.67
C HIS A 63 6.54 -16.93 -10.78
N TRP A 64 5.91 -15.83 -11.22
CA TRP A 64 4.91 -15.87 -12.28
C TRP A 64 5.46 -15.50 -13.64
N GLN A 65 6.75 -15.13 -13.72
CA GLN A 65 7.45 -14.72 -14.94
C GLN A 65 6.71 -13.59 -15.68
N VAL A 66 6.26 -12.58 -14.92
CA VAL A 66 5.52 -11.43 -15.48
C VAL A 66 6.21 -10.12 -15.15
N PRO A 67 6.29 -9.17 -16.12
CA PRO A 67 6.86 -7.86 -15.84
C PRO A 67 5.91 -7.05 -14.96
N ILE A 68 6.37 -6.69 -13.76
CA ILE A 68 5.73 -5.66 -12.94
C ILE A 68 6.52 -4.36 -13.13
N ARG A 69 5.85 -3.29 -13.55
CA ARG A 69 6.44 -1.96 -13.74
C ARG A 69 6.45 -1.23 -12.41
N TRP A 70 7.65 -0.99 -11.88
CA TRP A 70 7.82 -0.22 -10.65
C TRP A 70 7.91 1.25 -10.99
N LEU A 71 7.04 2.04 -10.38
CA LEU A 71 6.91 3.46 -10.63
C LEU A 71 7.12 4.23 -9.33
N GLU A 72 7.94 5.28 -9.42
CA GLU A 72 8.09 6.27 -8.37
C GLU A 72 7.66 7.64 -8.84
N TYR A 73 7.13 8.44 -7.92
CA TYR A 73 6.84 9.84 -8.18
C TYR A 73 8.14 10.65 -8.22
N VAL A 74 8.27 11.49 -9.25
CA VAL A 74 9.28 12.56 -9.30
C VAL A 74 8.60 13.92 -9.46
N PRO A 75 9.15 15.00 -8.87
CA PRO A 75 8.50 16.30 -8.90
C PRO A 75 8.60 17.03 -10.25
N MET A 76 9.50 16.60 -11.13
CA MET A 76 9.72 17.15 -12.47
C MET A 76 9.01 16.32 -13.54
N GLU A 77 8.85 16.85 -14.75
CA GLU A 77 8.38 16.05 -15.88
C GLU A 77 9.37 14.91 -16.21
N PRO A 78 8.90 13.71 -16.56
CA PRO A 78 7.50 13.36 -16.88
C PRO A 78 6.62 13.06 -15.65
N GLY A 79 7.10 13.24 -14.42
CA GLY A 79 6.32 13.04 -13.18
C GLY A 79 6.28 11.61 -12.68
N PHE A 80 7.03 10.71 -13.31
CA PHE A 80 7.31 9.36 -12.83
C PHE A 80 8.76 8.97 -13.17
N ALA A 81 9.29 8.01 -12.43
CA ALA A 81 10.51 7.28 -12.77
C ALA A 81 10.21 5.78 -12.82
N LEU A 82 10.78 5.09 -13.81
CA LEU A 82 10.82 3.63 -13.85
C LEU A 82 12.05 3.16 -13.07
N ILE A 83 11.80 2.25 -12.15
CA ILE A 83 12.81 1.69 -11.25
C ILE A 83 12.66 0.16 -11.21
N ASP A 84 13.49 -0.48 -10.39
CA ASP A 84 13.45 -1.90 -10.09
C ASP A 84 13.56 -2.09 -8.56
N PHE A 85 13.56 -3.35 -8.11
CA PHE A 85 13.65 -3.68 -6.69
C PHE A 85 14.92 -3.11 -6.03
N ASP A 86 16.06 -3.15 -6.72
CA ASP A 86 17.34 -2.72 -6.16
C ASP A 86 17.37 -1.20 -5.99
N ARG A 87 16.86 -0.46 -6.97
CA ARG A 87 16.84 1.00 -7.01
C ARG A 87 15.64 1.63 -6.31
N ALA A 88 14.68 0.83 -5.84
CA ALA A 88 13.51 1.36 -5.17
C ALA A 88 13.86 2.16 -3.92
N SER A 89 13.30 3.37 -3.84
CA SER A 89 13.34 4.25 -2.69
C SER A 89 12.83 3.54 -1.44
N ARG A 90 13.53 3.71 -0.32
CA ARG A 90 13.23 3.06 0.98
C ARG A 90 13.12 4.06 2.13
N GLN A 91 13.52 5.31 1.91
CA GLN A 91 13.63 6.37 2.91
C GLN A 91 12.65 7.52 2.66
N GLY A 92 11.54 7.22 1.98
CA GLY A 92 10.44 8.13 1.73
C GLY A 92 10.74 9.23 0.72
N GLU A 93 11.73 9.06 -0.16
CA GLU A 93 12.22 10.07 -1.10
C GLU A 93 11.10 10.60 -2.03
N PRO A 94 10.27 9.74 -2.69
CA PRO A 94 9.16 10.21 -3.51
C PRO A 94 8.09 10.94 -2.67
N PHE A 95 7.84 10.44 -1.46
CA PHE A 95 6.85 11.03 -0.56
C PHE A 95 7.32 12.42 -0.07
N GLU A 96 8.57 12.54 0.37
CA GLU A 96 9.15 13.82 0.79
C GLU A 96 9.17 14.83 -0.36
N ALA A 97 9.53 14.41 -1.57
CA ALA A 97 9.48 15.27 -2.76
C ALA A 97 8.06 15.81 -3.00
N LEU A 98 7.03 14.98 -2.81
CA LEU A 98 5.63 15.42 -2.89
C LEU A 98 5.28 16.42 -1.79
N ILE A 99 5.65 16.14 -0.54
CA ILE A 99 5.39 17.02 0.62
C ILE A 99 6.01 18.40 0.36
N ARG A 100 7.28 18.43 -0.08
CA ARG A 100 7.98 19.66 -0.44
C ARG A 100 7.34 20.37 -1.62
N LYS A 101 6.89 19.65 -2.66
CA LYS A 101 6.20 20.29 -3.78
C LYS A 101 4.85 20.89 -3.37
N ARG A 102 4.10 20.22 -2.49
CA ARG A 102 2.76 20.66 -2.05
C ARG A 102 2.80 21.69 -0.92
N GLN A 103 3.87 21.76 -0.14
CA GLN A 103 4.00 22.60 1.04
C GLN A 103 2.95 22.28 2.14
N TYR A 104 2.47 21.03 2.21
CA TYR A 104 1.64 20.53 3.30
C TYR A 104 1.68 19.00 3.37
N LEU A 105 1.36 18.45 4.54
CA LEU A 105 1.31 17.00 4.75
C LEU A 105 -0.04 16.42 4.32
N PRO A 106 -0.06 15.23 3.69
CA PRO A 106 -1.31 14.53 3.44
C PRO A 106 -1.95 14.10 4.77
N ASN A 107 -3.26 13.99 4.77
CA ASN A 107 -4.04 13.66 5.96
C ASN A 107 -5.28 12.82 5.59
N PRO A 108 -6.06 12.30 6.56
CA PRO A 108 -7.20 11.43 6.28
C PRO A 108 -8.30 12.03 5.39
N VAL A 109 -8.42 13.36 5.38
CA VAL A 109 -9.36 14.11 4.54
C VAL A 109 -8.74 14.31 3.15
N ALA A 110 -7.59 14.98 3.10
CA ALA A 110 -6.84 15.24 1.88
C ALA A 110 -5.79 14.15 1.64
N ARG A 111 -6.23 13.00 1.12
CA ARG A 111 -5.39 11.81 0.83
C ARG A 111 -4.53 11.98 -0.43
N GLY A 112 -3.82 13.11 -0.52
CA GLY A 112 -3.05 13.51 -1.71
C GLY A 112 -1.94 12.54 -2.10
N CYS A 113 -1.47 11.71 -1.17
CA CYS A 113 -0.47 10.67 -1.42
C CYS A 113 -1.00 9.57 -2.37
N THR A 114 -2.23 9.08 -2.21
CA THR A 114 -2.79 8.06 -3.13
C THR A 114 -2.81 8.56 -4.57
N THR A 115 -3.35 9.76 -4.78
CA THR A 115 -3.43 10.35 -6.11
C THR A 115 -2.03 10.62 -6.68
N SER A 116 -1.15 11.25 -5.92
CA SER A 116 0.10 11.79 -6.48
C SER A 116 1.23 10.80 -6.53
N LEU A 117 1.30 9.86 -5.58
CA LEU A 117 2.36 8.87 -5.52
C LEU A 117 1.98 7.57 -6.22
N LYS A 118 0.68 7.31 -6.43
CA LYS A 118 0.21 6.06 -7.05
C LYS A 118 -0.50 6.30 -8.37
N ILE A 119 -1.66 6.96 -8.34
CA ILE A 119 -2.54 7.06 -9.50
C ILE A 119 -1.88 7.87 -10.64
N ARG A 120 -1.41 9.08 -10.36
CA ARG A 120 -0.82 9.96 -11.38
C ARG A 120 0.45 9.38 -12.02
N PRO A 121 1.44 8.84 -11.27
CA PRO A 121 2.59 8.20 -11.89
C PRO A 121 2.20 7.07 -12.85
N MET A 122 1.24 6.22 -12.46
CA MET A 122 0.69 5.18 -13.35
C MET A 122 0.08 5.80 -14.61
N HIS A 123 -0.80 6.80 -14.49
CA HIS A 123 -1.46 7.40 -15.65
C HIS A 123 -0.46 8.06 -16.61
N ARG A 124 0.53 8.77 -16.06
CA ARG A 124 1.56 9.42 -16.87
C ARG A 124 2.42 8.39 -17.60
N PHE A 125 2.72 7.27 -16.95
CA PHE A 125 3.42 6.16 -17.59
C PHE A 125 2.58 5.53 -18.72
N LEU A 126 1.30 5.24 -18.50
CA LEU A 126 0.43 4.68 -19.54
C LEU A 126 0.27 5.63 -20.74
N ARG A 127 0.11 6.93 -20.49
CA ARG A 127 0.08 7.94 -21.56
C ARG A 127 1.41 8.06 -22.29
N HIS A 128 2.53 7.89 -21.60
CA HIS A 128 3.85 7.82 -22.22
C HIS A 128 3.98 6.62 -23.17
N LEU A 129 3.26 5.52 -22.89
CA LEU A 129 3.13 4.38 -23.81
C LEU A 129 2.10 4.62 -24.95
N GLY A 130 1.50 5.81 -25.02
CA GLY A 130 0.53 6.18 -26.06
C GLY A 130 -0.92 5.81 -25.74
N TRP A 131 -1.23 5.36 -24.51
CA TRP A 131 -2.60 4.99 -24.14
C TRP A 131 -3.49 6.23 -23.97
N THR A 132 -4.66 6.21 -24.59
CA THR A 132 -5.71 7.23 -24.42
C THR A 132 -6.79 6.76 -23.47
N ASP A 133 -7.25 5.51 -23.66
CA ASP A 133 -8.35 4.88 -22.92
C ASP A 133 -7.93 3.48 -22.50
N TRP A 134 -8.32 3.05 -21.29
CA TRP A 134 -7.97 1.73 -20.77
C TRP A 134 -8.89 1.27 -19.63
N ASP A 135 -8.85 -0.03 -19.37
CA ASP A 135 -9.44 -0.63 -18.16
C ASP A 135 -8.43 -0.61 -17.01
N GLN A 136 -8.87 -0.17 -15.84
CA GLN A 136 -8.09 -0.21 -14.61
C GLN A 136 -8.59 -1.31 -13.69
N MET A 137 -7.88 -2.44 -13.67
CA MET A 137 -8.15 -3.51 -12.71
C MET A 137 -7.58 -3.18 -11.34
N ILE A 138 -8.45 -3.17 -10.33
CA ILE A 138 -8.09 -2.92 -8.92
C ILE A 138 -8.51 -4.08 -8.01
N GLY A 139 -7.65 -4.41 -7.05
CA GLY A 139 -7.87 -5.53 -6.12
C GLY A 139 -8.89 -5.22 -5.02
N ILE A 140 -10.17 -5.10 -5.36
CA ILE A 140 -11.29 -4.92 -4.42
C ILE A 140 -12.13 -6.18 -4.38
N ARG A 141 -12.27 -6.78 -3.20
CA ARG A 141 -13.03 -8.03 -3.01
C ARG A 141 -14.54 -7.78 -2.92
N ALA A 142 -15.32 -8.82 -3.13
CA ALA A 142 -16.77 -8.79 -3.02
C ALA A 142 -17.22 -8.41 -1.60
N ASP A 143 -16.50 -8.88 -0.57
CA ASP A 143 -16.77 -8.60 0.85
C ASP A 143 -16.42 -7.16 1.29
N GLU A 144 -15.92 -6.32 0.38
CA GLU A 144 -15.68 -4.89 0.60
C GLU A 144 -16.85 -4.03 0.09
N HIS A 145 -18.10 -4.45 0.39
CA HIS A 145 -19.34 -3.91 -0.20
C HIS A 145 -19.39 -2.38 -0.32
N ARG A 146 -19.02 -1.65 0.75
CA ARG A 146 -19.01 -0.18 0.74
C ARG A 146 -18.06 0.41 -0.31
N ARG A 147 -16.89 -0.21 -0.51
CA ARG A 147 -15.91 0.21 -1.52
C ARG A 147 -16.42 -0.13 -2.92
N VAL A 148 -16.97 -1.33 -3.09
CA VAL A 148 -17.56 -1.79 -4.36
C VAL A 148 -18.65 -0.82 -4.82
N SER A 149 -19.65 -0.54 -3.98
CA SER A 149 -20.75 0.36 -4.35
C SER A 149 -20.26 1.77 -4.68
N LYS A 150 -19.31 2.31 -3.92
CA LYS A 150 -18.75 3.64 -4.15
C LYS A 150 -17.99 3.73 -5.48
N ILE A 151 -17.26 2.68 -5.86
CA ILE A 151 -16.47 2.67 -7.09
C ILE A 151 -17.39 2.45 -8.30
N ARG A 152 -18.34 1.53 -8.23
CA ARG A 152 -19.35 1.32 -9.29
C ARG A 152 -20.17 2.57 -9.58
N ALA A 153 -20.61 3.28 -8.53
CA ALA A 153 -21.36 4.53 -8.68
C ALA A 153 -20.55 5.64 -9.39
N ARG A 154 -19.21 5.58 -9.33
CA ARG A 154 -18.33 6.53 -10.01
C ARG A 154 -17.95 6.09 -11.43
N GLY A 155 -17.77 4.80 -11.67
CA GLY A 155 -17.45 4.21 -12.98
C GLY A 155 -16.00 4.42 -13.46
N HIS A 156 -15.44 5.62 -13.26
CA HIS A 156 -14.08 5.98 -13.67
C HIS A 156 -13.21 6.38 -12.45
N SER A 157 -11.92 6.71 -12.63
CA SER A 157 -11.12 7.23 -11.52
C SER A 157 -11.42 8.69 -11.21
N THR A 158 -10.89 9.19 -10.09
CA THR A 158 -11.02 10.62 -9.76
C THR A 158 -10.14 11.53 -10.63
N GLU A 159 -9.24 10.96 -11.44
CA GLU A 159 -8.28 11.71 -12.25
C GLU A 159 -8.66 11.80 -13.73
N SER A 160 -9.40 10.82 -14.26
CA SER A 160 -9.77 10.80 -15.67
C SER A 160 -11.04 9.97 -15.93
N THR A 161 -11.82 10.37 -16.93
CA THR A 161 -12.97 9.63 -17.46
C THR A 161 -12.59 8.61 -18.51
N HIS A 162 -11.35 8.64 -19.01
CA HIS A 162 -10.81 7.69 -20.00
C HIS A 162 -10.35 6.37 -19.39
N GLU A 163 -10.53 6.21 -18.08
CA GLU A 163 -10.16 5.04 -17.32
C GLU A 163 -11.41 4.39 -16.76
N THR A 164 -11.70 3.15 -17.17
CA THR A 164 -12.82 2.38 -16.66
C THR A 164 -12.39 1.57 -15.44
N MET A 165 -13.04 1.75 -14.30
CA MET A 165 -12.68 1.04 -13.07
C MET A 165 -13.25 -0.37 -13.03
N CYS A 166 -12.38 -1.38 -13.12
CA CYS A 166 -12.75 -2.80 -13.10
C CYS A 166 -12.42 -3.44 -11.75
N MET A 167 -13.36 -4.21 -11.18
CA MET A 167 -13.21 -4.89 -9.88
C MET A 167 -13.45 -6.40 -10.02
N PRO A 168 -12.59 -7.12 -10.76
CA PRO A 168 -12.87 -8.49 -11.18
C PRO A 168 -13.00 -9.48 -10.01
N LEU A 169 -12.30 -9.22 -8.89
CA LEU A 169 -12.48 -10.00 -7.66
C LEU A 169 -13.90 -9.84 -7.09
N ALA A 170 -14.45 -8.62 -7.10
CA ALA A 170 -15.81 -8.38 -6.62
C ALA A 170 -16.85 -8.99 -7.56
N ASP A 171 -16.62 -8.90 -8.87
CA ASP A 171 -17.52 -9.46 -9.89
C ASP A 171 -17.52 -11.00 -9.86
N ALA A 172 -16.39 -11.62 -9.50
CA ALA A 172 -16.26 -13.06 -9.30
C ALA A 172 -16.68 -13.55 -7.91
N GLY A 173 -17.18 -12.68 -7.02
CA GLY A 173 -17.61 -13.07 -5.67
C GLY A 173 -16.46 -13.44 -4.72
N VAL A 174 -15.21 -13.09 -5.04
CA VAL A 174 -14.03 -13.43 -4.23
C VAL A 174 -14.06 -12.67 -2.90
N THR A 175 -13.80 -13.39 -1.82
CA THR A 175 -13.72 -12.90 -0.44
C THR A 175 -12.31 -13.00 0.12
N VAL A 176 -12.11 -12.47 1.33
CA VAL A 176 -10.84 -12.59 2.05
C VAL A 176 -10.47 -14.04 2.36
N ARG A 177 -11.47 -14.93 2.49
CA ARG A 177 -11.25 -16.36 2.75
C ARG A 177 -10.58 -17.03 1.56
N ASP A 178 -11.07 -16.74 0.36
CA ASP A 178 -10.51 -17.29 -0.89
C ASP A 178 -9.06 -16.83 -1.09
N VAL A 179 -8.79 -15.54 -0.84
CA VAL A 179 -7.42 -15.00 -0.90
C VAL A 179 -6.53 -15.68 0.15
N SER A 180 -7.02 -15.88 1.37
CA SER A 180 -6.23 -16.51 2.44
C SER A 180 -5.94 -17.98 2.14
N ALA A 181 -6.93 -18.73 1.67
CA ALA A 181 -6.79 -20.13 1.28
C ALA A 181 -5.79 -20.31 0.12
N PHE A 182 -5.82 -19.40 -0.86
CA PHE A 182 -4.84 -19.38 -1.95
C PHE A 182 -3.41 -19.24 -1.41
N TRP A 183 -3.16 -18.21 -0.59
CA TRP A 183 -1.81 -17.91 -0.09
C TRP A 183 -1.28 -18.96 0.88
N GLN A 184 -2.14 -19.63 1.65
CA GLN A 184 -1.76 -20.79 2.48
C GLN A 184 -1.22 -21.98 1.66
N ALA A 185 -1.61 -22.09 0.39
CA ALA A 185 -1.17 -23.15 -0.50
C ALA A 185 0.00 -22.75 -1.40
N GLN A 186 0.47 -21.48 -1.35
CA GLN A 186 1.58 -21.03 -2.18
C GLN A 186 2.95 -21.40 -1.58
N PRO A 187 3.97 -21.64 -2.42
CA PRO A 187 5.33 -21.92 -1.96
C PRO A 187 6.08 -20.67 -1.45
N PHE A 188 5.48 -19.49 -1.62
CA PHE A 188 5.97 -18.20 -1.14
C PHE A 188 4.77 -17.33 -0.74
N ASP A 189 4.97 -16.35 0.14
CA ASP A 189 3.92 -15.45 0.59
C ASP A 189 4.50 -14.08 1.00
N LEU A 190 3.63 -13.09 1.20
CA LEU A 190 3.97 -11.79 1.75
C LEU A 190 4.35 -11.94 3.23
N ASP A 191 5.61 -11.70 3.57
CA ASP A 191 6.12 -11.80 4.94
C ASP A 191 5.67 -10.63 5.84
N LEU A 192 4.36 -10.52 6.03
CA LEU A 192 3.70 -9.59 6.93
C LEU A 192 2.56 -10.30 7.65
N LEU A 193 2.54 -10.13 8.98
CA LEU A 193 1.57 -10.74 9.87
C LEU A 193 0.14 -10.41 9.43
N THR A 194 -0.66 -11.46 9.24
CA THR A 194 -2.06 -11.37 8.86
C THR A 194 -2.93 -11.92 9.98
N VAL A 195 -3.87 -11.10 10.46
CA VAL A 195 -4.87 -11.53 11.45
C VAL A 195 -6.25 -11.31 10.85
N ASN A 196 -7.06 -12.37 10.81
CA ASN A 196 -8.40 -12.35 10.20
C ASN A 196 -8.41 -11.77 8.77
N GLY A 197 -7.40 -12.15 7.97
CA GLY A 197 -7.26 -11.70 6.58
C GLY A 197 -6.85 -10.24 6.40
N ARG A 198 -6.43 -9.55 7.48
CA ARG A 198 -5.88 -8.19 7.43
C ARG A 198 -4.40 -8.20 7.76
N THR A 199 -3.59 -7.65 6.86
CA THR A 199 -2.17 -7.39 7.12
C THR A 199 -2.05 -6.30 8.17
N LEU A 200 -1.62 -6.67 9.38
CA LEU A 200 -1.55 -5.75 10.52
C LEU A 200 -0.49 -4.66 10.34
N GLU A 201 0.60 -4.93 9.64
CA GLU A 201 1.57 -3.89 9.33
C GLU A 201 1.11 -3.03 8.16
N GLY A 202 0.30 -3.59 7.25
CA GLY A 202 0.03 -2.96 5.96
C GLY A 202 1.30 -2.74 5.12
N ASN A 203 1.13 -2.23 3.91
CA ASN A 203 2.26 -2.06 3.00
C ASN A 203 3.11 -0.84 3.39
N CYS A 204 2.49 0.32 3.62
CA CYS A 204 3.22 1.52 4.02
C CYS A 204 3.49 1.52 5.54
N ASP A 205 4.74 1.58 5.99
CA ASP A 205 5.21 1.34 7.37
C ASP A 205 4.36 1.94 8.51
N LEU A 206 4.14 3.25 8.56
CA LEU A 206 3.41 3.93 9.62
C LEU A 206 2.33 4.86 9.07
N CYS A 207 1.72 4.51 7.94
CA CYS A 207 0.65 5.30 7.31
C CYS A 207 -0.35 5.90 8.31
N PHE A 208 -0.59 7.21 8.20
CA PHE A 208 -1.48 7.98 9.08
C PHE A 208 -2.94 7.55 9.04
N LEU A 209 -3.35 6.71 8.08
CA LEU A 209 -4.68 6.09 8.02
C LEU A 209 -4.84 4.92 9.00
N LYS A 210 -3.74 4.42 9.58
CA LYS A 210 -3.79 3.38 10.60
C LYS A 210 -4.35 3.94 11.90
N PRO A 211 -5.21 3.16 12.60
CA PRO A 211 -5.61 3.47 13.97
C PRO A 211 -4.43 3.80 14.87
N ARG A 212 -4.66 4.67 15.86
CA ARG A 212 -3.62 5.10 16.81
C ARG A 212 -2.91 3.92 17.48
N GLY A 213 -3.66 2.96 18.02
CA GLY A 213 -3.08 1.80 18.72
C GLY A 213 -2.16 0.97 17.82
N GLN A 214 -2.52 0.81 16.54
CA GLN A 214 -1.69 0.12 15.57
C GLN A 214 -0.40 0.90 15.28
N ARG A 215 -0.46 2.22 15.08
CA ARG A 215 0.75 3.04 14.92
C ARG A 215 1.66 2.96 16.15
N LEU A 216 1.09 3.00 17.35
CA LEU A 216 1.84 2.86 18.60
C LEU A 216 2.56 1.51 18.70
N ALA A 217 1.85 0.41 18.43
CA ALA A 217 2.43 -0.93 18.45
C ALA A 217 3.56 -1.08 17.42
N LEU A 218 3.38 -0.54 16.21
CA LEU A 218 4.42 -0.56 15.18
C LEU A 218 5.64 0.27 15.55
N ILE A 219 5.45 1.43 16.19
CA ILE A 219 6.56 2.26 16.68
C ILE A 219 7.28 1.57 17.85
N LYS A 220 6.56 0.90 18.75
CA LYS A 220 7.18 0.11 19.83
C LYS A 220 8.03 -1.04 19.26
N ALA A 221 7.53 -1.74 18.24
CA ALA A 221 8.27 -2.82 17.58
C ALA A 221 9.44 -2.33 16.72
N ARG A 222 9.32 -1.14 16.10
CA ARG A 222 10.31 -0.56 15.19
C ARG A 222 10.42 0.96 15.38
N PRO A 223 11.11 1.44 16.43
CA PRO A 223 11.16 2.87 16.75
C PRO A 223 11.76 3.75 15.64
N GLU A 224 12.74 3.22 14.90
CA GLU A 224 13.40 3.94 13.82
C GLU A 224 12.46 4.28 12.65
N ALA A 225 11.37 3.52 12.48
CA ALA A 225 10.36 3.83 11.46
C ALA A 225 9.73 5.21 11.70
N ALA A 226 9.59 5.65 12.96
CA ALA A 226 8.99 6.94 13.30
C ALA A 226 9.84 8.14 12.89
N VAL A 227 11.17 7.97 12.76
CA VAL A 227 12.13 9.07 12.54
C VAL A 227 11.77 9.90 11.30
N TRP A 228 11.45 9.23 10.19
CA TRP A 228 11.06 9.94 8.97
C TRP A 228 9.75 10.73 9.15
N TRP A 229 8.76 10.13 9.80
CA TRP A 229 7.45 10.77 10.01
C TRP A 229 7.55 11.98 10.94
N ILE A 230 8.37 11.87 12.00
CA ILE A 230 8.71 12.98 12.90
C ILE A 230 9.39 14.10 12.12
N ARG A 231 10.39 13.77 11.29
CA ARG A 231 11.09 14.75 10.45
C ARG A 231 10.14 15.48 9.50
N MET A 232 9.19 14.77 8.88
CA MET A 232 8.22 15.38 7.98
C MET A 232 7.27 16.34 8.70
N GLU A 233 6.82 15.98 9.92
CA GLU A 233 6.02 16.89 10.76
C GLU A 233 6.82 18.12 11.21
N SER A 234 8.13 17.98 11.47
CA SER A 234 8.98 19.10 11.88
C SER A 234 9.35 20.07 10.76
N LEU A 235 9.09 19.74 9.48
CA LEU A 235 9.39 20.66 8.37
C LEU A 235 8.55 21.94 8.42
N ASN A 236 7.39 21.92 9.09
CA ASN A 236 6.52 23.09 9.29
C ASN A 236 6.22 23.89 8.00
N LEU A 237 6.09 23.20 6.86
CA LEU A 237 5.88 23.84 5.56
C LEU A 237 4.49 24.47 5.39
N ALA A 238 3.51 23.99 6.14
CA ALA A 238 2.12 24.36 5.93
C ALA A 238 1.80 25.75 6.46
N SER A 239 1.12 26.57 5.64
CA SER A 239 0.63 27.89 6.02
C SER A 239 -0.54 27.85 7.01
N LYS A 240 -1.18 26.68 7.19
CA LYS A 240 -2.28 26.46 8.14
C LYS A 240 -1.97 25.29 9.07
N PRO A 241 -2.37 25.34 10.36
CA PRO A 241 -2.14 24.26 11.31
C PRO A 241 -2.68 22.89 10.84
N SER A 242 -3.79 22.89 10.09
CA SER A 242 -4.40 21.66 9.56
C SER A 242 -3.56 20.92 8.51
N GLY A 243 -2.59 21.59 7.89
CA GLY A 243 -1.64 20.99 6.94
C GLY A 243 -0.30 20.63 7.55
N ALA A 244 -0.03 21.01 8.80
CA ALA A 244 1.24 20.83 9.47
C ALA A 244 1.41 19.43 10.10
N ARG A 245 0.32 18.65 10.21
CA ARG A 245 0.33 17.30 10.78
C ARG A 245 -0.32 16.30 9.84
N PHE A 246 0.14 15.05 9.87
CA PHE A 246 -0.54 13.96 9.17
C PHE A 246 -1.90 13.64 9.81
N ARG A 247 -2.02 13.80 11.14
CA ARG A 247 -3.25 13.60 11.92
C ARG A 247 -3.49 14.80 12.82
N ALA A 248 -4.46 15.65 12.48
CA ALA A 248 -4.80 16.81 13.28
C ALA A 248 -5.63 16.48 14.54
N ASP A 249 -6.35 15.36 14.51
CA ASP A 249 -7.27 14.85 15.52
C ASP A 249 -6.60 13.86 16.50
N GLY A 250 -5.30 14.00 16.73
CA GLY A 250 -4.55 13.10 17.63
C GLY A 250 -3.11 13.55 17.88
N PRO A 251 -2.32 12.70 18.56
CA PRO A 251 -0.91 12.96 18.82
C PRO A 251 -0.07 12.98 17.55
N SER A 252 1.00 13.76 17.57
CA SER A 252 2.06 13.76 16.54
C SER A 252 2.81 12.42 16.53
N TYR A 253 3.62 12.17 15.50
CA TYR A 253 4.52 11.01 15.50
C TYR A 253 5.59 11.11 16.60
N ALA A 254 6.00 12.33 16.98
CA ALA A 254 6.94 12.54 18.08
C ALA A 254 6.29 12.15 19.41
N ASP A 255 5.04 12.56 19.63
CA ASP A 255 4.26 12.14 20.81
C ASP A 255 4.07 10.62 20.83
N LEU A 256 3.76 10.00 19.68
CA LEU A 256 3.61 8.55 19.59
C LEU A 256 4.90 7.80 19.90
N ALA A 257 6.05 8.29 19.43
CA ALA A 257 7.35 7.70 19.74
C ALA A 257 7.67 7.80 21.23
N ARG A 258 7.40 8.94 21.86
CA ARG A 258 7.51 9.09 23.32
C ARG A 258 6.58 8.13 24.04
N PHE A 259 5.30 8.06 23.67
CA PHE A 259 4.35 7.14 24.31
C PHE A 259 4.74 5.66 24.15
N ALA A 260 5.34 5.30 23.02
CA ALA A 260 5.81 3.93 22.79
C ALA A 260 7.03 3.60 23.66
N ALA A 261 7.90 4.57 23.92
CA ALA A 261 9.06 4.41 24.80
C ALA A 261 8.67 4.40 26.29
N ASP A 262 7.68 5.20 26.68
CA ASP A 262 7.23 5.32 28.08
C ASP A 262 6.28 4.18 28.51
N GLN A 263 5.69 3.44 27.57
CA GLN A 263 4.92 2.23 27.87
C GLN A 263 5.86 1.07 28.20
N GLY A 264 6.24 0.96 29.47
CA GLY A 264 6.88 -0.23 30.04
C GLY A 264 6.08 -1.49 29.73
N ASP A 265 6.75 -2.63 29.59
CA ASP A 265 6.03 -3.89 29.46
C ASP A 265 5.37 -4.21 30.80
N LEU A 266 4.13 -4.72 30.74
CA LEU A 266 3.41 -5.17 31.94
C LEU A 266 4.19 -6.28 32.69
N PHE A 267 5.20 -6.86 32.03
CA PHE A 267 6.13 -7.87 32.53
C PHE A 267 7.59 -7.39 32.44
N ASP A 268 7.87 -6.11 32.72
CA ASP A 268 9.24 -5.69 33.00
C ASP A 268 9.79 -6.62 34.11
N GLY A 269 10.84 -7.38 33.79
CA GLY A 269 11.39 -8.50 34.56
C GLY A 269 12.02 -8.14 35.92
N ALA A 270 11.52 -7.09 36.56
CA ALA A 270 11.72 -6.76 37.97
C ALA A 270 10.63 -7.39 38.87
N GLU A 271 9.84 -8.35 38.38
CA GLU A 271 9.25 -9.35 39.27
C GLU A 271 10.39 -10.26 39.74
N GLU A 272 10.96 -9.93 40.91
CA GLU A 272 11.77 -10.87 41.68
C GLU A 272 11.02 -12.21 41.69
N ALA A 273 11.66 -13.26 41.16
CA ALA A 273 11.15 -14.61 41.31
C ALA A 273 10.87 -14.83 42.80
N ILE A 274 9.61 -15.06 43.15
CA ILE A 274 9.23 -15.39 44.53
C ILE A 274 10.09 -16.59 44.93
N ALA A 275 10.99 -16.37 45.88
CA ALA A 275 11.80 -17.45 46.43
C ALA A 275 10.85 -18.47 47.05
N CYS A 276 10.68 -19.59 46.37
CA CYS A 276 9.97 -20.75 46.88
C CYS A 276 10.82 -21.37 47.99
N PHE A 277 10.62 -20.93 49.22
CA PHE A 277 11.15 -21.61 50.40
C PHE A 277 10.30 -22.85 50.68
N CYS A 278 10.68 -23.96 50.05
CA CYS A 278 10.26 -25.29 50.49
C CYS A 278 11.48 -26.06 51.01
N GLY A 279 11.71 -25.93 52.31
CA GLY A 279 12.52 -26.79 53.19
C GLY A 279 12.19 -26.37 54.63
N ASP A 280 11.85 -27.23 55.58
CA ASP A 280 12.04 -28.69 55.75
C ASP A 280 10.73 -29.48 55.89
#